data_AF-A0A5B7DMU7-F1
#
_entry.id   AF-A0A5B7DMU7-F1
#
_cell.length_a   1.000
_cell.length_b   1.000
_cell.length_c   1.000
_cell.angle_alpha   90.00
_cell.angle_beta   90.00
_cell.angle_gamma   90.00
#
_symmetry.space_group_name_H-M   'P 1'
#
loop_
_entity.id
_entity.type
_entity.pdbx_description
1 polymer ?
#
loop_
_entity_poly.entity_id
_entity_poly.type
_entity_poly.pdbx_seq_one_letter_code
_entity_poly.pdbx_strand_id
1 'polypeptide(L)'
;MLLSLAPTASFTAALPALSYQFLGATPDHWCSVQPLLEANWTQQQILSFAIPFSNSTGKYESCSMYDLNYAAAAEAGYDDAMADRWSLVGDSNDTIKCQSRDFNLTQYKSTVVTEWDLVCERRVLYSSTQSVVMGGKLLGYIVFGYLIDQ
;
A
#
# COMPACT_ATOMS: atom_id res chain seq x y z
N MET A 1 21.97 29.84 28.39
CA MET A 1 21.41 28.48 28.44
C MET A 1 20.29 28.27 27.40
N LEU A 2 19.39 29.24 27.19
CA LEU A 2 18.35 29.17 26.13
C LEU A 2 18.91 29.15 24.69
N LEU A 3 20.01 29.88 24.41
CA LEU A 3 20.66 29.91 23.09
C LEU A 3 21.29 28.58 22.66
N SER A 4 21.62 27.67 23.59
CA SER A 4 22.15 26.33 23.29
C SER A 4 21.08 25.24 23.17
N LEU A 5 19.82 25.53 23.59
CA LEU A 5 18.69 24.60 23.50
C LEU A 5 17.96 24.65 22.15
N ALA A 6 17.95 25.81 21.49
CA ALA A 6 17.31 25.95 20.17
C ALA A 6 17.99 25.11 19.05
N PRO A 7 19.34 25.03 18.98
CA PRO A 7 20.00 24.18 17.98
C PRO A 7 19.76 22.68 18.25
N THR A 8 19.78 22.25 19.52
CA THR A 8 19.58 20.85 19.88
C THR A 8 18.15 20.38 19.64
N ALA A 9 17.15 21.22 19.94
CA ALA A 9 15.74 20.93 19.62
C ALA A 9 15.47 20.83 18.11
N SER A 10 16.18 21.62 17.30
CA SER A 10 16.05 21.58 15.84
C SER A 10 16.67 20.31 15.26
N PHE A 11 17.84 19.91 15.76
CA PHE A 11 18.50 18.67 15.35
C PHE A 11 17.71 17.41 15.74
N THR A 12 17.16 17.35 16.95
CA THR A 12 16.37 16.20 17.41
C THR A 12 15.04 16.07 16.65
N ALA A 13 14.46 17.17 16.18
CA ALA A 13 13.25 17.14 15.36
C ALA A 13 13.50 16.74 13.90
N ALA A 14 14.70 16.99 13.37
CA ALA A 14 15.06 16.74 11.97
C ALA A 14 15.36 15.27 11.66
N LEU A 15 16.07 14.58 12.57
CA LEU A 15 16.48 13.19 12.34
C LEU A 15 15.30 12.20 12.16
N PRO A 16 14.22 12.25 12.98
CA PRO A 16 13.07 11.36 12.81
C PRO A 16 12.24 11.69 11.55
N ALA A 17 12.24 12.95 11.13
CA ALA A 17 11.52 13.38 9.93
C ALA A 17 12.18 12.82 8.66
N LEU A 18 13.51 12.81 8.62
CA LEU A 18 14.25 12.25 7.49
C LEU A 18 14.11 10.73 7.42
N SER A 19 14.20 10.02 8.56
CA SER A 19 14.11 8.56 8.58
C SER A 19 12.74 8.06 8.10
N TYR A 20 11.65 8.74 8.45
CA TYR A 20 10.30 8.39 8.00
C TYR A 20 10.17 8.43 6.47
N GLN A 21 10.76 9.43 5.82
CA GLN A 21 10.73 9.58 4.36
C GLN A 21 11.38 8.40 3.62
N PHE A 22 12.51 7.89 4.12
CA PHE A 22 13.24 6.78 3.48
C PHE A 22 12.54 5.43 3.66
N LEU A 23 11.70 5.30 4.69
CA LEU A 23 10.94 4.08 4.97
C LEU A 23 9.61 4.00 4.20
N GLY A 24 9.18 5.11 3.58
CA GLY A 24 7.91 5.25 2.90
C GLY A 24 7.90 4.87 1.42
N ALA A 25 8.93 4.21 0.91
CA ALA A 25 8.94 3.77 -0.49
C ALA A 25 7.81 2.75 -0.74
N THR A 26 6.99 3.02 -1.76
CA THR A 26 5.91 2.13 -2.20
C THR A 26 6.41 1.28 -3.37
N PRO A 27 6.72 -0.02 -3.19
CA PRO A 27 7.03 -0.88 -4.32
C PRO A 27 5.78 -1.11 -5.19
N ASP A 28 6.02 -1.56 -6.42
CA ASP A 28 4.94 -2.05 -7.28
C ASP A 28 4.23 -3.20 -6.57
N HIS A 29 2.90 -3.15 -6.61
CA HIS A 29 2.04 -4.10 -5.93
C HIS A 29 0.85 -4.45 -6.80
N TRP A 30 0.30 -5.61 -6.50
CA TRP A 30 -0.89 -6.15 -7.13
C TRP A 30 -1.69 -6.89 -6.08
N CYS A 31 -2.86 -7.36 -6.49
CA CYS A 31 -3.77 -8.02 -5.58
C CYS A 31 -3.43 -9.49 -5.44
N SER A 32 -3.39 -9.97 -4.20
CA SER A 32 -3.08 -11.36 -3.89
C SER A 32 -4.34 -12.21 -4.03
N VAL A 33 -4.26 -13.24 -4.87
CA VAL A 33 -5.36 -14.17 -5.15
C VAL A 33 -4.90 -15.57 -4.76
N GLN A 34 -5.20 -15.97 -3.52
CA GLN A 34 -4.75 -17.22 -2.92
C GLN A 34 -5.12 -18.46 -3.74
N PRO A 35 -6.36 -18.61 -4.28
CA PRO A 35 -6.73 -19.79 -5.05
C PRO A 35 -5.84 -20.02 -6.29
N LEU A 36 -5.43 -18.94 -6.96
CA LEU A 36 -4.56 -19.02 -8.14
C LEU A 36 -3.11 -19.35 -7.77
N LEU A 37 -2.67 -18.88 -6.59
CA LEU A 37 -1.33 -19.19 -6.07
C LEU A 37 -1.22 -20.67 -5.67
N GLU A 38 -2.26 -21.22 -5.05
CA GLU A 38 -2.36 -22.64 -4.70
C GLU A 38 -2.40 -23.54 -5.96
N ALA A 39 -2.99 -23.04 -7.05
CA ALA A 39 -2.98 -23.69 -8.36
C ALA A 39 -1.64 -23.57 -9.13
N ASN A 40 -0.60 -22.98 -8.52
CA ASN A 40 0.74 -22.82 -9.11
C ASN A 40 0.74 -22.00 -10.43
N TRP A 41 -0.11 -20.97 -10.50
CA TRP A 41 -0.10 -20.04 -11.63
C TRP A 41 1.09 -19.09 -11.53
N THR A 42 1.64 -18.71 -12.68
CA THR A 42 2.72 -17.72 -12.69
C THR A 42 2.17 -16.32 -12.39
N GLN A 43 3.00 -15.47 -11.79
CA GLN A 43 2.58 -14.11 -11.44
C GLN A 43 2.10 -13.30 -12.66
N GLN A 44 2.69 -13.52 -13.83
CA GLN A 44 2.29 -12.86 -15.08
C GLN A 44 0.90 -13.30 -15.55
N GLN A 45 0.58 -14.59 -15.39
CA GLN A 45 -0.75 -15.14 -15.69
C GLN A 45 -1.81 -14.59 -14.74
N ILE A 46 -1.48 -14.47 -13.45
CA ILE A 46 -2.39 -13.87 -12.46
C ILE A 46 -2.65 -12.40 -12.80
N LEU A 47 -1.60 -11.64 -13.15
CA LEU A 47 -1.72 -10.24 -13.55
C LEU A 47 -2.60 -10.04 -14.79
N SER A 48 -2.42 -10.85 -15.85
CA SER A 48 -3.21 -10.73 -17.08
C SER A 48 -4.67 -11.17 -16.89
N PHE A 49 -4.93 -12.12 -15.99
CA PHE A 49 -6.25 -12.70 -15.79
C PHE A 49 -7.11 -11.92 -14.77
N ALA A 50 -6.54 -11.62 -13.61
CA ALA A 50 -7.28 -11.10 -12.45
C ALA A 50 -7.33 -9.57 -12.40
N ILE A 51 -6.40 -8.86 -13.04
CA ILE A 51 -6.20 -7.44 -12.81
C ILE A 51 -6.57 -6.62 -14.06
N PRO A 52 -7.38 -5.55 -13.92
CA PRO A 52 -7.76 -4.73 -15.06
C PRO A 52 -6.56 -3.96 -15.60
N PHE A 53 -6.48 -3.91 -16.92
CA PHE A 53 -5.46 -3.14 -17.62
C PHE A 53 -5.97 -1.73 -17.89
N SER A 54 -5.34 -0.74 -17.29
CA SER A 54 -5.68 0.66 -17.53
C SER A 54 -5.00 1.15 -18.81
N ASN A 55 -5.82 1.32 -19.85
CA ASN A 55 -5.35 1.79 -21.16
C ASN A 55 -4.82 3.24 -21.11
N SER A 56 -5.26 4.02 -20.11
CA SER A 56 -4.80 5.41 -19.92
C SER A 56 -3.37 5.51 -19.40
N THR A 57 -2.96 4.60 -18.52
CA THR A 57 -1.60 4.58 -17.95
C THR A 57 -0.68 3.57 -18.62
N GLY A 58 -1.22 2.68 -19.46
CA GLY A 58 -0.46 1.58 -20.08
C GLY A 58 0.06 0.58 -19.05
N LYS A 59 -0.65 0.44 -17.92
CA LYS A 59 -0.25 -0.38 -16.77
C LYS A 59 -1.46 -1.09 -16.19
N TYR A 60 -1.21 -2.23 -15.55
CA TYR A 60 -2.20 -2.91 -14.71
C TYR A 60 -2.55 -2.05 -13.51
N GLU A 61 -3.83 -2.04 -13.11
CA GLU A 61 -4.23 -1.35 -11.90
C GLU A 61 -3.76 -2.11 -10.65
N SER A 62 -3.14 -1.41 -9.70
CA SER A 62 -2.61 -2.04 -8.48
C SER A 62 -3.64 -2.19 -7.35
N CYS A 63 -4.80 -1.54 -7.48
CA CYS A 63 -5.76 -1.38 -6.36
C CYS A 63 -7.10 -2.09 -6.57
N SER A 64 -7.34 -2.58 -7.77
CA SER A 64 -8.60 -3.19 -8.21
C SER A 64 -8.30 -4.55 -8.85
N MET A 65 -9.28 -5.44 -8.78
CA MET A 65 -9.27 -6.74 -9.47
C MET A 65 -10.66 -6.99 -10.06
N TYR A 66 -10.76 -7.90 -11.04
CA TYR A 66 -12.05 -8.35 -11.56
C TYR A 66 -12.77 -9.22 -10.53
N ASP A 67 -14.09 -9.05 -10.39
CA ASP A 67 -14.90 -9.96 -9.58
C ASP A 67 -15.13 -11.28 -10.32
N LEU A 68 -14.22 -12.23 -10.12
CA LEU A 68 -14.27 -13.56 -10.71
C LEU A 68 -14.29 -14.64 -9.63
N ASN A 69 -14.93 -15.76 -9.92
CA ASN A 69 -14.81 -16.96 -9.10
C ASN A 69 -13.45 -17.64 -9.33
N TYR A 70 -12.44 -17.15 -8.61
CA TYR A 70 -11.07 -17.64 -8.70
C TYR A 70 -10.91 -19.11 -8.28
N ALA A 71 -11.81 -19.65 -7.46
CA ALA A 71 -11.76 -21.06 -7.07
C ALA A 71 -12.09 -21.97 -8.27
N ALA A 72 -13.12 -21.64 -9.04
CA ALA A 72 -13.44 -22.36 -10.28
C ALA A 72 -12.36 -22.15 -11.36
N ALA A 73 -11.77 -20.95 -11.43
CA ALA A 73 -10.66 -20.68 -12.33
C ALA A 73 -9.42 -21.54 -12.00
N ALA A 74 -9.12 -21.71 -10.72
CA ALA A 74 -8.00 -22.50 -10.23
C ALA A 74 -8.10 -23.99 -10.62
N GLU A 75 -9.33 -24.55 -10.61
CA GLU A 75 -9.59 -25.94 -11.00
C GLU A 75 -9.52 -26.16 -12.52
N ALA A 76 -10.01 -25.21 -13.32
CA ALA A 76 -9.97 -25.29 -14.78
C ALA A 76 -8.55 -25.11 -15.36
N GLY A 77 -7.69 -24.37 -14.66
CA GLY A 77 -6.35 -24.02 -15.16
C GLY A 77 -6.37 -22.80 -16.08
N TYR A 78 -5.18 -22.22 -16.31
CA TYR A 78 -5.05 -20.89 -16.94
C TYR A 78 -5.63 -20.80 -18.34
N ASP A 79 -5.29 -21.75 -19.22
CA ASP A 79 -5.68 -21.69 -20.64
C ASP A 79 -7.20 -21.83 -20.81
N ASP A 80 -7.82 -22.75 -20.07
CA ASP A 80 -9.28 -23.00 -20.12
C ASP A 80 -10.06 -21.88 -19.44
N ALA A 81 -9.61 -21.40 -18.28
CA ALA A 81 -10.24 -20.28 -17.58
C ALA A 81 -10.17 -18.98 -18.40
N MET A 82 -9.10 -18.78 -19.19
CA MET A 82 -8.97 -17.62 -20.06
C MET A 82 -9.83 -17.72 -21.31
N ALA A 83 -10.04 -18.92 -21.85
CA ALA A 83 -10.90 -19.16 -23.00
C ALA A 83 -12.38 -18.86 -22.70
N ASP A 84 -12.86 -19.20 -21.50
CA ASP A 84 -14.22 -18.89 -21.05
C ASP A 84 -14.23 -18.09 -19.74
N ARG A 85 -13.57 -16.93 -19.75
CA ARG A 85 -13.53 -16.06 -18.56
C ARG A 85 -14.91 -15.56 -18.14
N TRP A 86 -15.86 -15.49 -19.08
CA TRP A 86 -17.20 -14.97 -18.85
C TRP A 86 -18.03 -15.86 -17.92
N SER A 87 -17.87 -17.19 -17.97
CA SER A 87 -18.57 -18.11 -17.07
C SER A 87 -18.10 -18.01 -15.61
N LEU A 88 -16.95 -17.39 -15.38
CA LEU A 88 -16.36 -17.17 -14.07
C LEU A 88 -16.70 -15.79 -13.48
N VAL A 89 -17.35 -14.91 -14.24
CA VAL A 89 -17.73 -13.57 -13.77
C VAL A 89 -18.73 -13.67 -12.62
N GLY A 90 -18.43 -12.96 -11.53
CA GLY A 90 -19.30 -12.85 -10.38
C GLY A 90 -20.59 -12.08 -10.68
N ASP A 91 -21.42 -11.93 -9.64
CA ASP A 91 -22.74 -11.30 -9.73
C ASP A 91 -22.63 -9.81 -10.13
N SER A 92 -21.52 -9.17 -9.76
CA SER A 92 -21.10 -7.86 -10.24
C SER A 92 -20.14 -8.03 -11.41
N ASN A 93 -20.56 -7.69 -12.63
CA ASN A 93 -19.66 -7.51 -13.78
C ASN A 93 -18.83 -6.21 -13.64
N ASP A 94 -18.24 -6.02 -12.46
CA ASP A 94 -17.54 -4.82 -12.05
C ASP A 94 -16.19 -5.20 -11.41
N THR A 95 -15.37 -4.19 -11.15
CA THR A 95 -14.08 -4.33 -10.47
C THR A 95 -14.25 -4.16 -8.96
N ILE A 96 -13.67 -5.08 -8.19
CA ILE A 96 -13.70 -5.05 -6.73
C ILE A 96 -12.36 -4.60 -6.16
N LYS A 97 -12.42 -4.11 -4.92
CA LYS A 97 -11.26 -3.69 -4.14
C LYS A 97 -10.52 -4.89 -3.58
N CYS A 98 -9.20 -4.81 -3.57
CA CYS A 98 -8.37 -5.91 -3.13
C CYS A 98 -8.31 -6.02 -1.61
N GLN A 99 -8.57 -7.24 -1.10
CA GLN A 99 -8.52 -7.55 0.32
C GLN A 99 -7.09 -7.80 0.80
N SER A 100 -6.30 -8.56 0.02
CA SER A 100 -4.88 -8.83 0.23
C SER A 100 -4.07 -8.40 -0.98
N ARG A 101 -2.80 -8.03 -0.77
CA ARG A 101 -1.88 -7.53 -1.80
C ARG A 101 -0.55 -8.23 -1.72
N ASP A 102 0.02 -8.47 -2.89
CA ASP A 102 1.38 -8.96 -3.06
C ASP A 102 2.25 -7.83 -3.60
N PHE A 103 3.47 -7.74 -3.07
CA PHE A 103 4.41 -6.68 -3.37
C PHE A 103 5.60 -7.22 -4.16
N ASN A 104 6.12 -6.43 -5.10
CA ASN A 104 7.36 -6.75 -5.77
C ASN A 104 8.55 -6.49 -4.84
N LEU A 105 9.07 -7.56 -4.24
CA LEU A 105 10.19 -7.49 -3.32
C LEU A 105 11.57 -7.48 -4.00
N THR A 106 11.63 -7.35 -5.34
CA THR A 106 12.90 -7.37 -6.09
C THR A 106 13.80 -6.19 -5.72
N GLN A 107 13.20 -5.00 -5.51
CA GLN A 107 13.94 -3.77 -5.22
C GLN A 107 13.98 -3.44 -3.72
N TYR A 108 12.91 -3.71 -2.98
CA TYR A 108 12.78 -3.42 -1.56
C TYR A 108 12.25 -4.65 -0.83
N LYS A 109 13.01 -5.19 0.15
CA LYS A 109 12.60 -6.39 0.90
C LYS A 109 11.49 -6.13 1.91
N SER A 110 11.50 -4.97 2.56
CA SER A 110 10.48 -4.56 3.52
C SER A 110 10.50 -3.04 3.63
N THR A 111 9.33 -2.43 3.54
CA THR A 111 9.12 -1.00 3.80
C THR A 111 7.95 -0.84 4.78
N VAL A 112 7.82 0.33 5.40
CA VAL A 112 6.68 0.60 6.29
C VAL A 112 5.35 0.44 5.55
N VAL A 113 5.35 0.66 4.24
CA VAL A 113 4.16 0.52 3.41
C VAL A 113 3.79 -0.94 3.18
N THR A 114 4.76 -1.83 2.94
CA THR A 114 4.51 -3.26 2.73
C THR A 114 4.08 -3.95 4.02
N GLU A 115 4.67 -3.56 5.16
CA GLU A 115 4.39 -4.17 6.46
C GLU A 115 2.97 -3.88 6.96
N TRP A 116 2.47 -2.67 6.71
CA TRP A 116 1.17 -2.19 7.22
C TRP A 116 0.09 -2.10 6.13
N ASP A 117 0.37 -2.57 4.92
CA ASP A 117 -0.49 -2.47 3.72
C ASP A 117 -1.08 -1.05 3.53
N LEU A 118 -0.22 -0.04 3.51
CA LEU A 118 -0.62 1.38 3.47
C LEU A 118 -0.82 1.92 2.05
N VAL A 119 -1.29 1.08 1.12
CA VAL A 119 -1.54 1.44 -0.28
C VAL A 119 -3.04 1.62 -0.57
N CYS A 120 -3.36 2.14 -1.76
CA CYS A 120 -4.73 2.37 -2.21
C CYS A 120 -5.53 3.23 -1.22
N GLU A 121 -6.59 2.69 -0.62
CA GLU A 121 -7.44 3.38 0.36
C GLU A 121 -6.71 3.71 1.65
N ARG A 122 -5.75 2.87 2.04
CA ARG A 122 -4.99 3.03 3.29
C ARG A 122 -3.86 4.04 3.16
N ARG A 123 -3.63 4.61 1.96
CA ARG A 123 -2.68 5.70 1.74
C ARG A 123 -2.99 6.93 2.60
N VAL A 124 -4.27 7.16 2.91
CA VAL A 124 -4.70 8.26 3.79
C VAL A 124 -4.13 8.09 5.19
N LEU A 125 -4.00 6.86 5.70
CA LEU A 125 -3.43 6.60 7.02
C LEU A 125 -1.96 7.05 7.05
N TYR A 126 -1.18 6.74 6.02
CA TYR A 126 0.20 7.20 5.91
C TYR A 126 0.31 8.74 5.91
N SER A 127 -0.60 9.43 5.21
CA SER A 127 -0.64 10.90 5.20
C SER A 127 -1.07 11.49 6.56
N SER A 128 -1.93 10.79 7.30
CA SER A 128 -2.46 11.27 8.59
C SER A 128 -1.38 11.32 9.68
N THR A 129 -0.39 10.43 9.62
CA THR A 129 0.76 10.41 10.54
C THR A 129 1.47 11.75 10.60
N GLN A 130 1.63 12.42 9.45
CA GLN A 130 2.27 13.73 9.38
C GLN A 130 1.48 14.79 10.16
N SER A 131 0.15 14.78 10.06
CA SER A 131 -0.73 15.69 10.78
C SER A 131 -0.68 15.45 12.29
N VAL A 132 -0.65 14.18 12.71
CA VAL A 132 -0.54 13.79 14.13
C VAL A 132 0.79 14.28 14.73
N VAL A 133 1.90 14.10 14.01
CA VAL A 133 3.22 14.59 14.46
C VAL A 133 3.23 16.11 14.62
N MET A 134 2.65 16.85 13.67
CA MET A 134 2.58 18.31 13.76
C MET A 134 1.66 18.77 14.90
N GLY A 135 0.54 18.08 15.10
CA GLY A 135 -0.33 18.32 16.27
C GLY A 135 0.40 18.09 17.58
N GLY A 136 1.17 17.00 17.68
CA GLY A 136 2.01 16.72 18.86
C GLY A 136 3.07 17.79 19.12
N LYS A 137 3.72 18.29 18.05
CA LYS A 137 4.68 19.41 18.16
C LYS A 137 4.02 20.69 18.67
N LEU A 138 2.86 21.03 18.14
CA LEU A 138 2.10 22.22 18.56
C LEU A 138 1.76 22.15 20.05
N LEU A 139 1.20 21.01 20.50
CA LEU A 139 0.87 20.80 21.92
C LEU A 139 2.11 20.88 22.80
N GLY A 140 3.22 20.28 22.36
CA GLY A 140 4.50 20.36 23.07
C GLY A 140 4.96 21.81 23.26
N TYR A 141 4.94 22.62 22.20
CA TYR A 141 5.35 24.03 22.30
C TYR A 141 4.48 24.85 23.24
N ILE A 142 3.17 24.60 23.29
CA ILE A 142 2.26 25.29 24.21
C ILE A 142 2.61 24.95 25.67
N VAL A 143 2.80 23.67 25.99
CA VAL A 143 3.08 23.22 27.36
C VAL A 143 4.46 23.68 27.83
N PHE A 144 5.51 23.45 27.04
CA PHE A 144 6.86 23.87 27.41
C PHE A 144 7.01 25.40 27.40
N GLY A 145 6.30 26.11 26.53
CA GLY A 145 6.25 27.57 26.56
C GLY A 145 5.70 28.09 27.88
N TYR A 146 4.63 27.50 28.39
CA TYR A 146 4.06 27.85 29.69
C TYR A 146 4.99 27.53 30.86
N LEU A 147 5.67 26.36 30.83
CA LEU A 147 6.59 25.95 31.89
C LEU A 147 7.87 26.79 31.97
N ILE A 148 8.33 27.39 30.86
CA ILE A 148 9.53 28.25 30.83
C ILE A 148 9.21 29.69 31.28
N ASP A 149 7.94 30.11 31.15
CA ASP A 149 7.48 31.45 31.54
C ASP A 149 7.30 31.60 33.06
N GLN A 150 7.07 30.48 33.77
CA GLN A 150 7.09 30.37 35.23
C GLN A 150 8.53 30.30 35.77
#